data_AF-A0A1F5ZMF1-F1
#
_entry.id   AF-A0A1F5ZMF1-F1
#
_cell.length_a   1.000
_cell.length_b   1.000
_cell.length_c   1.000
_cell.angle_alpha   90.00
_cell.angle_beta   90.00
_cell.angle_gamma   90.00
#
_symmetry.space_group_name_H-M   'P 1'
#
loop_
_entity.id
_entity.type
_entity.pdbx_description
1 polymer ?
#
loop_
_entity_poly.entity_id
_entity_poly.type
_entity_poly.pdbx_seq_one_letter_code
_entity_poly.pdbx_strand_id
1 'polypeptide(L)'
;MSFHDQKLWQESYVALMDIYEVGEQNEVHDLLESAQEVAATIADSLTRQDRKLARDLLWSAVGQVAKTRTHLAIAWGRGVLDDETFKSIDDKYAVLSDSLQSQR
;
A
#
# COMPACT_ATOMS: atom_id res chain seq x y z
N MET A 1 -13.83 -2.02 18.10
CA MET A 1 -13.69 -1.27 16.84
C MET A 1 -12.80 -2.11 15.94
N SER A 2 -13.24 -2.41 14.73
CA SER A 2 -12.46 -3.24 13.80
C SER A 2 -11.35 -2.38 13.17
N PHE A 3 -10.24 -2.99 12.74
CA PHE A 3 -9.25 -2.28 11.94
C PHE A 3 -9.83 -1.88 10.56
N HIS A 4 -10.87 -2.59 10.08
CA HIS A 4 -11.59 -2.23 8.86
C HIS A 4 -12.28 -0.86 8.93
N ASP A 5 -12.56 -0.36 10.14
CA ASP A 5 -13.19 0.95 10.35
C ASP A 5 -12.16 2.09 10.36
N GLN A 6 -10.86 1.77 10.32
CA GLN A 6 -9.79 2.75 10.39
C GLN A 6 -9.49 3.33 9.02
N LYS A 7 -9.53 4.67 8.92
CA LYS A 7 -9.30 5.41 7.68
C LYS A 7 -7.98 5.00 7.00
N LEU A 8 -6.92 4.84 7.78
CA LEU A 8 -5.60 4.47 7.27
C LEU A 8 -5.61 3.09 6.56
N TRP A 9 -6.32 2.12 7.12
CA TRP A 9 -6.47 0.82 6.49
C TRP A 9 -7.34 0.91 5.23
N GLN A 10 -8.45 1.67 5.28
CA GLN A 10 -9.33 1.88 4.12
C GLN A 10 -8.59 2.54 2.94
N GLU A 11 -7.75 3.54 3.21
CA GLU A 11 -6.89 4.17 2.19
C GLU A 11 -5.95 3.15 1.54
N SER A 12 -5.31 2.29 2.33
CA SER A 12 -4.45 1.22 1.79
C SER A 12 -5.21 0.17 1.00
N TYR A 13 -6.43 -0.16 1.43
CA TYR A 13 -7.27 -1.15 0.76
C TYR A 13 -7.76 -0.65 -0.60
N VAL A 14 -8.18 0.62 -0.69
CA VAL A 14 -8.58 1.23 -1.96
C VAL A 14 -7.42 1.19 -2.95
N ALA A 15 -6.22 1.63 -2.54
CA ALA A 15 -5.03 1.59 -3.41
C ALA A 15 -4.67 0.17 -3.87
N LEU A 16 -4.82 -0.83 -3.00
CA LEU A 16 -4.63 -2.24 -3.35
C LEU A 16 -5.68 -2.71 -4.37
N MET A 17 -6.95 -2.34 -4.21
CA MET A 17 -8.01 -2.74 -5.13
C MET A 17 -7.83 -2.15 -6.52
N ASP A 18 -7.31 -0.91 -6.64
CA ASP A 18 -6.98 -0.35 -7.96
C ASP A 18 -5.92 -1.17 -8.68
N ILE A 19 -4.94 -1.75 -7.96
CA ILE A 19 -3.94 -2.65 -8.56
C ILE A 19 -4.61 -3.94 -9.03
N TYR A 20 -5.59 -4.48 -8.30
CA TYR A 20 -6.34 -5.65 -8.74
C TYR A 20 -7.17 -5.38 -10.01
N GLU A 21 -7.67 -4.16 -10.20
CA GLU A 21 -8.43 -3.78 -11.40
C GLU A 21 -7.58 -3.76 -12.68
N VAL A 22 -6.26 -3.61 -12.56
CA VAL A 22 -5.31 -3.75 -13.69
C VAL A 22 -5.27 -5.20 -14.21
N GLY A 23 -5.65 -6.17 -13.39
CA GLY A 23 -5.83 -7.57 -13.75
C GLY A 23 -4.72 -8.50 -13.23
N GLU A 24 -5.09 -9.76 -12.97
CA GLU A 24 -4.18 -10.84 -12.55
C GLU A 24 -3.31 -11.36 -13.71
N GLN A 25 -2.55 -10.48 -14.35
CA GLN A 25 -1.48 -10.94 -15.22
C GLN A 25 -0.29 -11.35 -14.35
N ASN A 26 0.41 -12.44 -14.70
CA ASN A 26 1.66 -12.86 -14.05
C ASN A 26 2.69 -11.72 -13.95
N GLU A 27 2.55 -10.66 -14.76
CA GLU A 27 3.46 -9.52 -14.82
C GLU A 27 3.33 -8.52 -13.67
N VAL A 28 2.25 -8.57 -12.88
CA VAL A 28 2.03 -7.69 -11.71
C VAL A 28 2.09 -8.43 -10.37
N HIS A 29 2.56 -9.69 -10.35
CA HIS A 29 2.60 -10.49 -9.13
C HIS A 29 3.35 -9.80 -7.98
N ASP A 30 4.58 -9.33 -8.24
CA ASP A 30 5.40 -8.65 -7.23
C ASP A 30 4.77 -7.34 -6.75
N LEU A 31 4.05 -6.64 -7.64
CA LEU A 31 3.30 -5.44 -7.31
C LEU A 31 2.15 -5.77 -6.35
N LEU A 32 1.33 -6.77 -6.70
CA LEU A 32 0.22 -7.24 -5.86
C LEU A 32 0.72 -7.72 -4.49
N GLU A 33 1.76 -8.55 -4.45
CA GLU A 33 2.34 -9.04 -3.20
C GLU A 33 2.79 -7.87 -2.31
N SER A 34 3.55 -6.93 -2.85
CA SER A 34 4.01 -5.77 -2.08
C SER A 34 2.86 -4.88 -1.59
N ALA A 35 1.80 -4.70 -2.39
CA ALA A 35 0.63 -3.92 -2.03
C ALA A 35 -0.18 -4.60 -0.92
N GLN A 36 -0.33 -5.92 -0.97
CA GLN A 36 -0.95 -6.73 0.07
C GLN A 36 -0.18 -6.64 1.39
N GLU A 37 1.16 -6.71 1.33
CA GLU A 37 2.02 -6.56 2.50
C GLU A 37 1.77 -5.24 3.25
N VAL A 38 1.59 -4.12 2.51
CA VAL A 38 1.27 -2.81 3.10
C VAL A 38 -0.05 -2.87 3.87
N ALA A 39 -1.13 -3.32 3.23
CA ALA A 39 -2.45 -3.38 3.85
C ALA A 39 -2.48 -4.34 5.06
N ALA A 40 -1.79 -5.48 4.97
CA ALA A 40 -1.67 -6.45 6.05
C ALA A 40 -0.85 -5.90 7.22
N THR A 41 0.24 -5.18 6.97
CA THR A 41 1.08 -4.59 8.03
C THR A 41 0.37 -3.45 8.76
N ILE A 42 -0.41 -2.63 8.04
CA ILE A 42 -1.27 -1.61 8.65
C ILE A 42 -2.35 -2.27 9.53
N ALA A 43 -3.02 -3.31 9.03
CA ALA A 43 -3.99 -4.06 9.82
C ALA A 43 -3.35 -4.66 11.08
N ASP A 44 -2.17 -5.26 10.95
CA ASP A 44 -1.43 -5.82 12.08
C ASP A 44 -1.17 -4.74 13.14
N SER A 45 -0.56 -3.62 12.74
CA SER A 45 -0.31 -2.47 13.62
C SER A 45 -1.56 -2.02 14.39
N LEU A 46 -2.68 -1.83 13.70
CA LEU A 46 -3.94 -1.34 14.27
C LEU A 46 -4.57 -2.31 15.29
N THR A 47 -4.18 -3.58 15.26
CA THR A 47 -4.67 -4.60 16.20
C THR A 47 -3.75 -4.85 17.38
N ARG A 48 -2.51 -4.32 17.38
CA ARG A 48 -1.56 -4.52 18.48
C ARG A 48 -1.95 -3.73 19.72
N GLN A 49 -1.81 -4.39 20.88
CA GLN A 49 -1.95 -3.75 22.20
C GLN A 49 -0.68 -2.97 22.59
N ASP A 50 0.49 -3.46 22.20
CA ASP A 50 1.76 -2.77 22.43
C ASP A 50 1.90 -1.59 21.46
N ARG A 51 1.80 -0.38 22.00
CA ARG A 51 1.89 0.87 21.24
C ARG A 51 3.26 1.10 20.62
N LYS A 52 4.34 0.55 21.19
CA LYS A 52 5.66 0.67 20.59
C LYS A 52 5.72 -0.20 19.33
N LEU A 53 5.37 -1.47 19.46
CA LEU A 53 5.33 -2.40 18.33
C LEU A 53 4.37 -1.93 17.23
N ALA A 54 3.19 -1.41 17.60
CA ALA A 54 2.25 -0.83 16.65
C ALA A 54 2.89 0.29 15.81
N ARG A 55 3.63 1.21 16.44
CA ARG A 55 4.32 2.29 15.75
C ARG A 55 5.48 1.78 14.87
N ASP A 56 6.25 0.83 15.36
CA ASP A 56 7.35 0.22 14.59
C ASP A 56 6.80 -0.45 13.32
N LEU A 57 5.63 -1.10 13.38
CA LEU A 57 4.93 -1.65 12.21
C LEU A 57 4.45 -0.57 11.24
N LEU A 58 3.90 0.57 11.72
CA LEU A 58 3.53 1.68 10.83
C LEU A 58 4.76 2.26 10.11
N TRP A 59 5.92 2.32 10.78
CA TRP A 59 7.16 2.75 10.14
C TRP A 59 7.66 1.73 9.11
N SER A 60 7.52 0.43 9.39
CA SER A 60 7.78 -0.61 8.39
C SER A 60 6.87 -0.45 7.17
N ALA A 61 5.60 -0.12 7.36
CA ALA A 61 4.65 0.10 6.26
C ALA A 61 5.08 1.27 5.35
N VAL A 62 5.75 2.31 5.86
CA VAL A 62 6.32 3.39 5.01
C VAL A 62 7.37 2.82 4.04
N GLY A 63 8.25 1.94 4.52
CA GLY A 63 9.23 1.25 3.68
C GLY A 63 8.58 0.33 2.64
N GLN A 64 7.51 -0.37 3.03
CA GLN A 64 6.74 -1.21 2.13
C GLN A 64 6.03 -0.39 1.05
N VAL A 65 5.48 0.79 1.38
CA VAL A 65 4.91 1.72 0.38
C VAL A 65 5.96 2.11 -0.65
N ALA A 66 7.20 2.40 -0.24
CA ALA A 66 8.29 2.69 -1.18
C ALA A 66 8.62 1.48 -2.09
N LYS A 67 8.59 0.25 -1.54
CA LYS A 67 8.73 -0.99 -2.32
C LYS A 67 7.58 -1.12 -3.33
N THR A 68 6.33 -0.94 -2.93
CA THR A 68 5.16 -1.01 -3.82
C THR A 68 5.23 0.01 -4.94
N ARG A 69 5.57 1.27 -4.64
CA ARG A 69 5.76 2.30 -5.68
C ARG A 69 6.90 1.96 -6.65
N THR A 70 7.93 1.29 -6.17
CA THR A 70 9.02 0.78 -7.05
C THR A 70 8.49 -0.31 -7.99
N HIS A 71 7.74 -1.29 -7.48
CA HIS A 71 7.13 -2.33 -8.31
C HIS A 71 6.10 -1.76 -9.30
N LEU A 72 5.37 -0.72 -8.90
CA LEU A 72 4.42 0.00 -9.74
C LEU A 72 5.13 0.68 -10.92
N ALA A 73 6.24 1.36 -10.65
CA ALA A 73 7.07 1.97 -11.69
C ALA A 73 7.68 0.93 -12.64
N ILE A 74 8.04 -0.26 -12.15
CA ILE A 74 8.50 -1.37 -12.99
C ILE A 74 7.38 -1.87 -13.90
N ALA A 75 6.17 -2.07 -13.38
CA ALA A 75 5.00 -2.49 -14.17
C ALA A 75 4.67 -1.47 -15.27
N TRP A 76 4.71 -0.18 -14.94
CA TRP A 76 4.58 0.91 -15.92
C TRP A 76 5.70 0.90 -16.96
N GLY A 77 6.97 0.79 -16.55
CA GLY A 77 8.11 0.73 -17.47
C GLY A 77 8.10 -0.48 -18.41
N ARG A 78 7.37 -1.54 -18.05
CA ARG A 78 7.12 -2.73 -18.89
C ARG A 78 5.92 -2.57 -19.82
N GLY A 79 5.17 -1.48 -19.73
CA GLY A 79 3.97 -1.24 -20.52
C GLY A 79 2.72 -1.99 -20.04
N VAL A 80 2.73 -2.49 -18.80
CA VAL A 80 1.58 -3.18 -18.19
C VAL A 80 0.52 -2.17 -17.73
N LEU A 81 0.98 -0.98 -17.34
CA LEU A 81 0.15 0.15 -16.92
C LEU A 81 0.29 1.28 -17.93
N ASP A 82 -0.81 1.97 -18.21
CA ASP A 82 -0.75 3.27 -18.88
C ASP A 82 -0.39 4.39 -17.89
N ASP A 83 -0.06 5.57 -18.43
CA ASP A 83 0.38 6.72 -17.64
C ASP A 83 -0.69 7.20 -16.64
N GLU A 84 -1.97 7.11 -17.01
CA GLU A 84 -3.08 7.54 -16.17
C GLU A 84 -3.25 6.61 -14.95
N THR A 85 -3.24 5.30 -15.20
CA THR A 85 -3.35 4.27 -14.17
C THR A 85 -2.14 4.31 -13.24
N PHE A 86 -0.93 4.38 -13.80
CA PHE A 86 0.30 4.52 -13.02
C PHE A 86 0.23 5.73 -12.10
N LYS A 87 -0.09 6.91 -12.65
CA LYS A 87 -0.17 8.15 -11.88
C LYS A 87 -1.23 8.10 -10.79
N SER A 88 -2.42 7.58 -11.11
CA SER A 88 -3.53 7.45 -10.16
C SER A 88 -3.16 6.59 -8.94
N ILE A 89 -2.53 5.43 -9.18
CA ILE A 89 -2.12 4.51 -8.11
C ILE A 89 -0.91 5.08 -7.34
N ASP A 90 0.08 5.65 -8.04
CA ASP A 90 1.26 6.23 -7.38
C ASP A 90 0.89 7.40 -6.47
N ASP A 91 -0.02 8.28 -6.91
CA ASP A 91 -0.52 9.40 -6.12
C ASP A 91 -1.25 8.90 -4.85
N LYS A 92 -2.01 7.80 -4.92
CA LYS A 92 -2.66 7.17 -3.75
C LYS A 92 -1.64 6.63 -2.75
N TYR A 93 -0.59 5.95 -3.22
CA TYR A 93 0.49 5.47 -2.35
C TYR A 93 1.35 6.61 -1.79
N ALA A 94 1.51 7.72 -2.52
CA ALA A 94 2.15 8.91 -2.00
C ALA A 94 1.36 9.51 -0.82
N VAL A 95 0.04 9.68 -0.98
CA VAL A 95 -0.85 10.14 0.11
C VAL A 95 -0.82 9.16 1.29
N LEU A 96 -0.85 7.85 1.05
CA LEU A 96 -0.76 6.85 2.10
C LEU A 96 0.56 6.95 2.89
N SER A 97 1.67 7.19 2.20
CA SER A 97 2.97 7.41 2.84
C SER A 97 2.96 8.62 3.78
N ASP A 98 2.33 9.72 3.35
CA ASP A 98 2.19 10.92 4.16
C ASP A 98 1.27 10.67 5.37
N SER A 99 0.14 9.99 5.16
CA SER A 99 -0.77 9.54 6.22
C SER A 99 -0.03 8.71 7.27
N LEU A 100 0.77 7.72 6.86
CA LEU A 100 1.56 6.87 7.76
C LEU A 100 2.59 7.67 8.56
N GLN A 101 3.31 8.57 7.90
CA GLN A 101 4.34 9.39 8.56
C GLN A 101 3.75 10.45 9.50
N SER A 102 2.51 10.86 9.29
CA SER A 102 1.78 11.77 10.18
C SER A 102 1.29 11.12 11.48
N GLN A 103 1.29 9.77 11.58
CA GLN A 103 0.93 9.03 12.79
C GLN A 103 2.01 9.06 13.89
N ARG A 104 2.93 10.03 13.84
CA ARG A 104 3.98 10.26 14.85
C ARG A 104 3.39 10.75 16.17
#